data_AF-A0A3N4VBE2-F1
#
_entry.id   AF-A0A3N4VBE2-F1
#
_cell.length_a   1.000
_cell.length_b   1.000
_cell.length_c   1.000
_cell.angle_alpha   90.00
_cell.angle_beta   90.00
_cell.angle_gamma   90.00
#
_symmetry.space_group_name_H-M   'P 1'
#
loop_
_entity.id
_entity.type
_entity.pdbx_description
1 polymer ?
#
loop_
_entity_poly.entity_id
_entity_poly.type
_entity_poly.pdbx_seq_one_letter_code
_entity_poly.pdbx_strand_id
1 'polypeptide(L)'
;MTGNMQPEDMTPAQLRKRIKALNADTPRYKALEAALGEGVGYGHAWYATQKEHWLGWLSEYSGAGAYGRKVGPKRSAQFVYNHIQCAPMLFWLSEALDVEDELLDDAFAAVLAAPARNASQCAALRRVISWQKVHAILVAQSPPTLVGKIRNAIL
;
A
#
# COMPACT_ATOMS: atom_id res chain seq x y z
N MET A 1 -5.08 13.85 29.91
CA MET A 1 -4.20 14.45 28.89
C MET A 1 -4.31 13.63 27.61
N THR A 2 -5.29 13.97 26.77
CA THR A 2 -5.47 13.35 25.45
C THR A 2 -4.60 14.10 24.46
N GLY A 3 -3.43 13.55 24.14
CA GLY A 3 -2.54 14.15 23.14
C GLY A 3 -3.23 14.18 21.79
N ASN A 4 -3.32 15.37 21.18
CA ASN A 4 -3.82 15.55 19.82
C ASN A 4 -3.01 14.68 18.86
N MET A 5 -3.67 13.67 18.31
CA MET A 5 -3.18 13.00 17.13
C MET A 5 -3.29 13.97 15.93
N GLN A 6 -2.14 14.32 15.34
CA GLN A 6 -2.01 15.07 14.10
C GLN A 6 -2.59 14.27 12.90
N PRO A 7 -2.81 14.91 11.73
CA PRO A 7 -3.32 14.26 10.53
C PRO A 7 -2.45 13.11 9.97
N GLU A 8 -1.32 12.75 10.59
CA GLU A 8 -0.41 11.65 10.21
C GLU A 8 -0.66 10.33 10.97
N ASP A 9 -1.71 10.26 11.81
CA ASP A 9 -1.86 9.24 12.85
C ASP A 9 -2.49 7.90 12.45
N MET A 10 -2.43 7.53 11.18
CA MET A 10 -2.80 6.18 10.79
C MET A 10 -1.79 5.17 11.35
N THR A 11 -2.25 4.28 12.20
CA THR A 11 -1.47 3.13 12.70
C THR A 11 -1.35 2.05 11.62
N PRO A 12 -0.31 1.19 11.67
CA PRO A 12 -0.21 0.03 10.79
C PRO A 12 -1.44 -0.89 10.84
N ALA A 13 -2.08 -1.02 12.01
CA ALA A 13 -3.31 -1.79 12.16
C ALA A 13 -4.49 -1.17 11.40
N GLN A 14 -4.64 0.16 11.43
CA GLN A 14 -5.66 0.86 10.63
C GLN A 14 -5.36 0.73 9.13
N LEU A 15 -4.11 0.91 8.71
CA LEU A 15 -3.71 0.68 7.31
C LEU A 15 -4.04 -0.75 6.86
N ARG A 16 -3.73 -1.75 7.68
CA ARG A 16 -4.06 -3.16 7.40
C ARG A 16 -5.56 -3.36 7.24
N LYS A 17 -6.38 -2.73 8.09
CA LYS A 17 -7.85 -2.79 7.99
C LYS A 17 -8.34 -2.17 6.67
N ARG A 18 -7.74 -1.06 6.23
CA ARG A 18 -8.06 -0.43 4.93
C ARG A 18 -7.69 -1.34 3.77
N ILE A 19 -6.45 -1.84 3.75
CA ILE A 19 -5.93 -2.76 2.72
C ILE A 19 -6.80 -4.01 2.57
N LYS A 20 -7.31 -4.58 3.67
CA LYS A 20 -8.23 -5.73 3.61
C LYS A 20 -9.47 -5.48 2.75
N ALA A 21 -9.97 -4.24 2.71
CA ALA A 21 -11.17 -3.87 1.97
C ALA A 21 -10.94 -3.58 0.48
N LEU A 22 -9.69 -3.37 0.05
CA LEU A 22 -9.36 -3.02 -1.34
C LEU A 22 -9.45 -4.21 -2.29
N ASN A 23 -9.67 -3.96 -3.58
CA ASN A 23 -9.58 -4.99 -4.60
C ASN A 23 -8.15 -5.55 -4.67
N ALA A 24 -8.01 -6.87 -4.71
CA ALA A 24 -6.71 -7.52 -4.82
C ALA A 24 -6.18 -7.51 -6.26
N ASP A 25 -7.09 -7.50 -7.23
CA ASP A 25 -6.78 -7.73 -8.63
C ASP A 25 -6.89 -6.44 -9.44
N THR A 26 -5.77 -5.72 -9.54
CA THR A 26 -5.65 -4.51 -10.37
C THR A 26 -4.61 -4.74 -11.48
N PRO A 27 -4.81 -4.21 -12.70
CA PRO A 27 -4.05 -4.64 -13.87
C PRO A 27 -2.62 -4.05 -13.97
N ARG A 28 -2.40 -2.81 -13.55
CA ARG A 28 -1.15 -2.07 -13.82
C ARG A 28 0.00 -2.54 -12.92
N TYR A 29 -0.23 -2.93 -11.67
CA TYR A 29 0.86 -3.48 -10.85
C TYR A 29 1.42 -4.79 -11.45
N LYS A 30 0.57 -5.62 -12.08
CA LYS A 30 1.02 -6.86 -12.75
C LYS A 30 1.87 -6.55 -13.98
N ALA A 31 1.50 -5.51 -14.73
CA ALA A 31 2.31 -5.01 -15.84
C ALA A 31 3.67 -4.51 -15.34
N LEU A 32 3.72 -3.87 -14.16
CA LEU A 32 4.95 -3.42 -13.54
C LEU A 32 5.82 -4.61 -13.07
N GLU A 33 5.22 -5.62 -12.43
CA GLU A 33 5.89 -6.87 -12.06
C GLU A 33 6.55 -7.53 -13.28
N ALA A 34 5.80 -7.68 -14.38
CA ALA A 34 6.30 -8.24 -15.62
C ALA A 34 7.45 -7.42 -16.24
N ALA A 35 7.33 -6.10 -16.22
CA ALA A 35 8.37 -5.20 -16.74
C ALA A 35 9.67 -5.22 -15.92
N LEU A 36 9.56 -5.46 -14.60
CA LEU A 36 10.71 -5.56 -13.70
C LEU A 36 11.30 -6.97 -13.62
N GLY A 37 10.53 -8.00 -14.00
CA GLY A 37 10.91 -9.39 -13.75
C GLY A 37 10.91 -9.75 -12.26
N GLU A 38 10.05 -9.10 -11.47
CA GLU A 38 9.91 -9.28 -10.03
C GLU A 38 8.43 -9.49 -9.66
N GLY A 39 8.14 -10.18 -8.56
CA GLY A 39 6.77 -10.38 -8.07
C GLY A 39 6.25 -11.80 -8.27
N VAL A 40 4.94 -11.96 -8.44
CA VAL A 40 4.30 -13.29 -8.59
C VAL A 40 4.85 -13.99 -9.84
N GLY A 41 5.35 -15.22 -9.68
CA GLY A 41 5.98 -15.97 -10.77
C GLY A 41 7.47 -15.69 -10.97
N TYR A 42 8.06 -14.79 -10.18
CA TYR A 42 9.50 -14.50 -10.18
C TYR A 42 10.12 -14.83 -8.81
N GLY A 43 11.24 -15.57 -8.80
CA GLY A 43 11.94 -15.96 -7.58
C GLY A 43 11.10 -16.84 -6.63
N HIS A 44 11.28 -16.66 -5.32
CA HIS A 44 10.58 -17.41 -4.26
C HIS A 44 9.44 -16.59 -3.63
N ALA A 45 8.64 -15.88 -4.43
CA ALA A 45 7.49 -15.14 -3.92
C ALA A 45 6.53 -16.09 -3.18
N TRP A 46 6.30 -15.82 -1.88
CA TRP A 46 5.42 -16.62 -1.03
C TRP A 46 3.94 -16.21 -1.15
N TYR A 47 3.66 -15.11 -1.84
CA TYR A 47 2.34 -14.50 -2.00
C TYR A 47 1.82 -14.67 -3.43
N ALA A 48 0.50 -14.73 -3.59
CA ALA A 48 -0.20 -14.79 -4.88
C ALA A 48 -0.66 -13.42 -5.38
N THR A 49 -0.70 -12.39 -4.51
CA THR A 49 -1.05 -11.00 -4.88
C THR A 49 -0.26 -10.00 -4.04
N GLN A 50 -0.09 -8.78 -4.54
CA GLN A 50 0.53 -7.70 -3.76
C GLN A 50 -0.31 -7.26 -2.56
N LYS A 51 -1.64 -7.48 -2.60
CA LYS A 51 -2.49 -7.39 -1.41
C LYS A 51 -2.06 -8.36 -0.33
N GLU A 52 -1.85 -9.64 -0.68
CA GLU A 52 -1.42 -10.67 0.27
C GLU A 52 -0.03 -10.35 0.83
N HIS A 53 0.88 -9.88 -0.03
CA HIS A 53 2.19 -9.38 0.38
C HIS A 53 2.08 -8.27 1.44
N TRP A 54 1.22 -7.27 1.23
CA TRP A 54 0.92 -6.22 2.21
C TRP A 54 0.36 -6.76 3.52
N LEU A 55 -0.58 -7.68 3.45
CA LEU A 55 -1.21 -8.25 4.63
C LEU A 55 -0.24 -9.10 5.45
N GLY A 56 0.69 -9.80 4.81
CA GLY A 56 1.79 -10.51 5.45
C GLY A 56 2.77 -9.54 6.12
N TRP A 57 3.21 -8.50 5.40
CA TRP A 57 4.13 -7.50 5.95
C TRP A 57 3.56 -6.78 7.16
N LEU A 58 2.29 -6.39 7.10
CA LEU A 58 1.59 -5.76 8.23
C LEU A 58 1.23 -6.75 9.35
N SER A 59 1.25 -8.07 9.10
CA SER A 59 0.96 -9.06 10.15
C SER A 59 2.03 -9.04 11.25
N GLU A 60 3.28 -8.70 10.91
CA GLU A 60 4.40 -8.55 11.84
C GLU A 60 4.21 -7.41 12.86
N TYR A 61 3.24 -6.53 12.61
CA TYR A 61 2.90 -5.38 13.46
C TYR A 61 1.67 -5.65 14.36
N SER A 62 1.12 -6.87 14.35
CA SER A 62 -0.15 -7.24 15.04
C SER A 62 0.03 -7.71 16.49
N GLY A 63 1.23 -7.68 17.04
CA GLY A 63 1.54 -8.12 18.40
C GLY A 63 2.86 -7.52 18.87
N ALA A 64 3.46 -8.02 19.94
CA ALA A 64 4.83 -7.66 20.35
C ALA A 64 5.91 -8.08 19.32
N GLY A 65 5.56 -8.31 18.05
CA GLY A 65 6.39 -8.81 16.95
C GLY A 65 6.92 -10.23 17.16
N ALA A 66 7.00 -11.03 16.10
CA ALA A 66 8.07 -12.03 16.06
C ALA A 66 9.41 -11.28 16.25
N TYR A 67 10.30 -11.80 17.10
CA TYR A 67 11.47 -11.12 17.67
C TYR A 67 11.23 -10.03 18.77
N GLY A 68 10.07 -9.96 19.43
CA GLY A 68 9.90 -9.07 20.60
C GLY A 68 9.89 -7.56 20.26
N ARG A 69 9.48 -7.20 19.05
CA ARG A 69 9.39 -5.83 18.56
C ARG A 69 8.26 -5.05 19.25
N LYS A 70 8.63 -4.05 20.06
CA LYS A 70 7.69 -3.10 20.68
C LYS A 70 6.93 -2.30 19.60
N VAL A 71 5.61 -2.41 19.58
CA VAL A 71 4.70 -1.50 18.86
C VAL A 71 4.63 -0.22 19.69
N GLY A 72 5.21 0.86 19.20
CA GLY A 72 5.26 2.14 19.89
C GLY A 72 5.06 3.29 18.91
N PRO A 73 4.95 4.54 19.39
CA PRO A 73 4.68 5.73 18.58
C PRO A 73 5.70 6.01 17.45
N LYS A 74 6.79 5.24 17.36
CA LYS A 74 7.82 5.34 16.32
C LYS A 74 7.51 4.62 15.00
N ARG A 75 6.38 3.91 14.87
CA ARG A 75 6.07 3.09 13.68
C ARG A 75 4.65 3.30 13.18
N SER A 76 4.39 4.48 12.63
CA SER A 76 3.14 4.83 11.93
C SER A 76 2.97 4.07 10.61
N ALA A 77 1.79 4.14 9.99
CA ALA A 77 1.59 3.65 8.64
C ALA A 77 2.49 4.36 7.62
N GLN A 78 2.79 5.64 7.82
CA GLN A 78 3.80 6.37 7.06
C GLN A 78 5.18 5.72 7.17
N PHE A 79 5.59 5.35 8.39
CA PHE A 79 6.86 4.64 8.60
C PHE A 79 6.87 3.35 7.77
N VAL A 80 5.80 2.54 7.84
CA VAL A 80 5.71 1.30 7.07
C VAL A 80 5.80 1.56 5.56
N TYR A 81 5.00 2.50 5.05
CA TYR A 81 4.99 2.88 3.64
C TYR A 81 6.39 3.29 3.14
N ASN A 82 7.14 4.05 3.95
CA ASN A 82 8.47 4.52 3.62
C ASN A 82 9.57 3.44 3.73
N HIS A 83 9.32 2.33 4.42
CA HIS A 83 10.32 1.26 4.64
C HIS A 83 10.15 0.05 3.71
N ILE A 84 9.04 -0.06 2.98
CA ILE A 84 8.87 -1.12 1.99
C ILE A 84 9.91 -0.99 0.87
N GLN A 85 10.54 -2.11 0.51
CA GLN A 85 11.49 -2.18 -0.60
C GLN A 85 10.97 -3.11 -1.70
N CYS A 86 9.70 -2.92 -2.07
CA CYS A 86 9.07 -3.58 -3.19
C CYS A 86 8.23 -2.54 -3.94
N ALA A 87 8.69 -2.13 -5.12
CA ALA A 87 8.02 -1.09 -5.89
C ALA A 87 6.64 -1.54 -6.38
N PRO A 88 6.45 -2.77 -6.91
CA PRO A 88 5.11 -3.23 -7.30
C PRO A 88 4.12 -3.29 -6.13
N MET A 89 4.60 -3.49 -4.90
CA MET A 89 3.75 -3.54 -3.71
C MET A 89 3.22 -2.13 -3.36
N LEU A 90 4.09 -1.11 -3.42
CA LEU A 90 3.69 0.29 -3.26
C LEU A 90 2.78 0.76 -4.40
N PHE A 91 3.08 0.32 -5.62
CA PHE A 91 2.29 0.64 -6.80
C PHE A 91 0.88 0.06 -6.68
N TRP A 92 0.75 -1.22 -6.32
CA TRP A 92 -0.53 -1.86 -6.08
C TRP A 92 -1.38 -1.10 -5.06
N LEU A 93 -0.80 -0.63 -3.95
CA LEU A 93 -1.57 0.14 -2.96
C LEU A 93 -2.11 1.44 -3.57
N SER A 94 -1.32 2.09 -4.41
CA SER A 94 -1.70 3.35 -5.05
C SER A 94 -2.81 3.11 -6.09
N GLU A 95 -2.64 2.08 -6.90
CA GLU A 95 -3.63 1.67 -7.91
C GLU A 95 -4.95 1.22 -7.26
N ALA A 96 -4.89 0.37 -6.23
CA ALA A 96 -6.07 -0.13 -5.54
C ALA A 96 -6.81 0.94 -4.72
N LEU A 97 -6.22 2.13 -4.57
CA LEU A 97 -6.83 3.32 -3.98
C LEU A 97 -7.38 4.29 -5.04
N ASP A 98 -7.33 3.94 -6.32
CA ASP A 98 -7.74 4.79 -7.45
C ASP A 98 -7.01 6.15 -7.44
N VAL A 99 -5.68 6.14 -7.19
CA VAL A 99 -4.82 7.29 -7.46
C VAL A 99 -4.94 7.65 -8.95
N GLU A 100 -4.90 8.96 -9.26
CA GLU A 100 -5.12 9.47 -10.61
C GLU A 100 -4.22 8.80 -11.66
N ASP A 101 -4.79 8.51 -12.82
CA ASP A 101 -4.14 7.75 -13.88
C ASP A 101 -2.81 8.37 -14.31
N GLU A 102 -2.74 9.70 -14.40
CA GLU A 102 -1.52 10.42 -14.76
C GLU A 102 -0.40 10.17 -13.73
N LEU A 103 -0.73 10.13 -12.43
CA LEU A 103 0.26 9.85 -11.39
C LEU A 103 0.68 8.38 -11.38
N LEU A 104 -0.23 7.46 -11.69
CA LEU A 104 0.10 6.05 -11.84
C LEU A 104 1.04 5.83 -13.03
N ASP A 105 0.80 6.50 -14.15
CA ASP A 105 1.64 6.40 -15.34
C ASP A 105 3.02 7.02 -15.09
N ASP A 106 3.08 8.19 -14.45
CA ASP A 106 4.33 8.84 -14.05
C ASP A 106 5.13 7.97 -13.06
N ALA A 107 4.46 7.35 -12.09
CA ALA A 107 5.10 6.47 -11.11
C ALA A 107 5.63 5.20 -11.77
N PHE A 108 4.88 4.64 -12.72
CA PHE A 108 5.29 3.48 -13.51
C PHE A 108 6.56 3.80 -14.30
N ALA A 109 6.56 4.90 -15.05
CA ALA A 109 7.70 5.36 -15.82
C ALA A 109 8.92 5.65 -14.93
N ALA A 110 8.72 6.32 -13.78
CA ALA A 110 9.78 6.63 -12.83
C ALA A 110 10.42 5.37 -12.24
N VAL A 111 9.64 4.33 -11.96
CA VAL A 111 10.16 3.04 -11.48
C VAL A 111 11.02 2.36 -12.54
N LEU A 112 10.57 2.31 -13.80
CA LEU A 112 11.32 1.69 -14.89
C LEU A 112 12.61 2.44 -15.24
N ALA A 113 12.63 3.77 -15.11
CA ALA A 113 13.81 4.59 -15.35
C ALA A 113 14.84 4.56 -14.21
N ALA A 114 14.45 4.09 -13.02
CA ALA A 114 15.35 4.02 -11.87
C ALA A 114 16.36 2.87 -12.01
N PRO A 115 17.54 2.95 -11.36
CA PRO A 115 18.45 1.81 -11.26
C PRO A 115 17.72 0.57 -10.74
N ALA A 116 18.02 -0.60 -11.33
CA ALA A 116 17.47 -1.91 -10.96
C ALA A 116 17.93 -2.36 -9.56
N ARG A 117 17.47 -1.64 -8.55
CA ARG A 117 17.68 -1.85 -7.12
C ARG A 117 16.39 -1.44 -6.41
N ASN A 118 15.86 -2.32 -5.58
CA ASN A 118 14.57 -2.12 -4.93
C ASN A 118 14.44 -0.77 -4.22
N ALA A 119 15.48 -0.36 -3.48
CA ALA A 119 15.49 0.92 -2.77
C ALA A 119 15.40 2.12 -3.73
N SER A 120 16.09 2.06 -4.87
CA SER A 120 16.09 3.12 -5.89
C SER A 120 14.73 3.24 -6.57
N GLN A 121 14.13 2.12 -6.96
CA GLN A 121 12.81 2.07 -7.59
C GLN A 121 11.70 2.52 -6.63
N CYS A 122 11.73 2.08 -5.37
CA CYS A 122 10.78 2.55 -4.36
C CYS A 122 10.93 4.04 -4.08
N ALA A 123 12.17 4.56 -4.08
CA ALA A 123 12.40 5.99 -3.93
C ALA A 123 11.86 6.80 -5.13
N ALA A 124 12.00 6.28 -6.35
CA ALA A 124 11.44 6.89 -7.55
C ALA A 124 9.91 6.95 -7.49
N LEU A 125 9.25 5.83 -7.15
CA LEU A 125 7.79 5.78 -6.98
C LEU A 125 7.31 6.81 -5.95
N ARG A 126 7.94 6.87 -4.77
CA ARG A 126 7.51 7.76 -3.68
C ARG A 126 7.67 9.25 -3.96
N ARG A 127 8.53 9.62 -4.92
CA ARG A 127 8.65 11.01 -5.37
C ARG A 127 7.43 11.45 -6.18
N VAL A 128 6.79 10.52 -6.89
CA VAL A 128 5.56 10.77 -7.64
C VAL A 128 4.35 10.62 -6.73
N ILE A 129 4.25 9.49 -6.02
CA ILE A 129 3.13 9.18 -5.14
C ILE A 129 3.63 9.13 -3.70
N SER A 130 3.47 10.23 -2.97
CA SER A 130 3.90 10.33 -1.58
C SER A 130 2.94 9.65 -0.59
N TRP A 131 3.41 9.40 0.63
CA TRP A 131 2.52 8.96 1.71
C TRP A 131 1.36 9.94 1.92
N GLN A 132 1.61 11.25 1.86
CA GLN A 132 0.58 12.26 2.08
C GLN A 132 -0.58 12.11 1.09
N LYS A 133 -0.28 11.79 -0.18
CA LYS A 133 -1.29 11.51 -1.21
C LYS A 133 -2.10 10.26 -0.88
N VAL A 134 -1.43 9.15 -0.62
CA VAL A 134 -2.05 7.87 -0.23
C VAL A 134 -2.91 8.03 1.01
N HIS A 135 -2.39 8.75 2.01
CA HIS A 135 -3.07 9.01 3.27
C HIS A 135 -4.34 9.84 3.10
N ALA A 136 -4.29 10.89 2.29
CA ALA A 136 -5.46 11.72 1.99
C ALA A 136 -6.61 10.88 1.42
N ILE A 137 -6.31 9.97 0.49
CA ILE A 137 -7.31 9.04 -0.09
C ILE A 137 -7.84 8.08 0.98
N LEU A 138 -6.96 7.47 1.78
CA LEU A 138 -7.32 6.54 2.84
C LEU A 138 -8.23 7.16 3.93
N VAL A 139 -8.09 8.48 4.17
CA VAL A 139 -8.94 9.23 5.11
C VAL A 139 -10.25 9.65 4.46
N ALA A 140 -10.22 10.07 3.18
CA ALA A 140 -11.41 10.47 2.43
C ALA A 140 -12.37 9.29 2.16
N GLN A 141 -11.84 8.09 1.94
CA GLN A 141 -12.63 6.87 1.93
C GLN A 141 -13.16 6.63 3.35
N SER A 142 -14.44 6.96 3.61
CA SER A 142 -15.11 6.56 4.85
C SER A 142 -14.94 5.04 5.05
N PRO A 143 -14.82 4.51 6.29
CA PRO A 143 -14.98 3.07 6.48
C PRO A 143 -16.31 2.67 5.85
N PRO A 144 -16.42 1.52 5.15
CA PRO A 144 -17.67 1.14 4.50
C PRO A 144 -18.77 1.10 5.57
N THR A 145 -19.57 2.16 5.62
CA THR A 145 -20.83 2.16 6.34
C THR A 145 -21.73 1.20 5.59
N LEU A 146 -22.46 0.39 6.34
CA LEU A 146 -23.38 -0.67 5.89
C LEU A 146 -24.59 -0.15 5.07
N VAL A 147 -24.40 0.87 4.23
CA VAL A 147 -25.46 1.56 3.48
C VAL A 147 -25.34 1.31 1.96
N GLY A 148 -24.29 0.61 1.51
CA GLY A 148 -24.07 0.31 0.08
C GLY A 148 -24.65 -1.01 -0.44
N LYS A 149 -25.57 -1.68 0.28
CA LYS A 149 -26.13 -2.98 -0.14
C LYS A 149 -27.57 -2.96 -0.66
N ILE A 150 -28.22 -1.79 -0.85
CA ILE A 150 -29.62 -1.73 -1.33
C ILE A 150 -29.81 -0.77 -2.52
N ARG A 151 -28.89 -0.79 -3.48
CA ARG A 151 -29.15 -0.21 -4.81
C ARG A 151 -28.62 -1.14 -5.88
N ASN A 152 -29.27 -2.31 -6.00
CA ASN A 152 -29.30 -3.16 -7.20
C ASN A 152 -30.39 -4.23 -7.03
N ALA A 153 -31.58 -3.78 -6.64
CA ALA A 153 -32.82 -4.50 -6.83
C ALA A 153 -33.85 -3.43 -7.21
N ILE A 154 -34.52 -3.63 -8.34
CA ILE A 154 -35.45 -2.70 -9.02
C ILE A 154 -34.70 -1.71 -9.93
N LEU A 155 -34.45 -2.09 -11.19
CA LEU A 155 -35.40 -2.02 -12.30
C LEU A 155 -35.11 -3.15 -13.30
#